data_AF-A0A1K1NEX2-F1
#
_entry.id   AF-A0A1K1NEX2-F1
#
_cell.length_a   1.000
_cell.length_b   1.000
_cell.length_c   1.000
_cell.angle_alpha   90.00
_cell.angle_beta   90.00
_cell.angle_gamma   90.00
#
_symmetry.space_group_name_H-M   'P 1'
#
loop_
_entity.id
_entity.type
_entity.pdbx_description
1 polymer ?
#
loop_
_entity_poly.entity_id
_entity_poly.type
_entity_poly.pdbx_seq_one_letter_code
_entity_poly.pdbx_strand_id
1 'polypeptide(L)'
;MGAERKYDNEFKKQAVKLAKEVGTNAAVAELGIPKSTLLTWVRKAKAGEIDTGSGTRSPEESLNLAQQLQAANKRIKELERKNRELEELNEFLEEASAFFAVVRS
;
A
#
# COMPACT_ATOMS: atom_id res chain seq x y z
N MET A 1 20.68 -25.67 -31.58
CA MET A 1 20.22 -24.27 -31.73
C MET A 1 18.84 -24.15 -31.09
N GLY A 2 18.76 -23.85 -29.78
CA GLY A 2 17.47 -23.67 -29.12
C GLY A 2 16.89 -22.34 -29.54
N ALA A 3 15.81 -22.35 -30.32
CA ALA A 3 15.08 -21.14 -30.66
C ALA A 3 14.66 -20.47 -29.35
N GLU A 4 15.22 -19.29 -29.06
CA GLU A 4 14.72 -18.44 -27.99
C GLU A 4 13.26 -18.14 -28.30
N ARG A 5 12.35 -18.85 -27.64
CA ARG A 5 10.93 -18.49 -27.60
C ARG A 5 10.89 -17.08 -27.03
N LYS A 6 10.76 -16.09 -27.91
CA LYS A 6 10.58 -14.69 -27.51
C LYS A 6 9.19 -14.58 -26.91
N TYR A 7 9.13 -14.68 -25.58
CA TYR A 7 7.92 -14.39 -24.84
C TYR A 7 7.67 -12.88 -24.87
N ASP A 8 6.44 -12.50 -25.21
CA ASP A 8 6.00 -11.12 -25.20
C ASP A 8 6.10 -10.50 -23.79
N ASN A 9 6.26 -9.18 -23.72
CA ASN A 9 6.41 -8.50 -22.44
C ASN A 9 5.13 -8.59 -21.60
N GLU A 10 3.94 -8.53 -22.20
CA GLU A 10 2.67 -8.68 -21.49
C GLU A 10 2.52 -10.10 -20.94
N PHE A 11 2.93 -11.11 -21.70
CA PHE A 11 2.95 -12.49 -21.22
C PHE A 11 3.86 -12.66 -20.01
N LYS A 12 5.06 -12.06 -20.01
CA LYS A 12 5.97 -12.09 -18.86
C LYS A 12 5.35 -11.43 -17.62
N LYS A 13 4.65 -10.31 -17.79
CA LYS A 13 3.95 -9.62 -16.70
C LYS A 13 2.85 -10.51 -16.10
N GLN A 14 2.00 -11.09 -16.95
CA GLN A 14 0.94 -12.01 -16.53
C GLN A 14 1.52 -13.24 -15.82
N ALA A 15 2.59 -13.82 -16.36
CA ALA A 15 3.24 -14.98 -15.77
C ALA A 15 3.77 -14.70 -14.36
N VAL A 16 4.41 -13.54 -14.16
CA VAL A 16 4.89 -13.11 -12.84
C VAL A 16 3.72 -12.82 -11.90
N LYS A 17 2.63 -12.21 -12.39
CA LYS A 17 1.43 -11.95 -11.58
C LYS A 17 0.79 -13.27 -11.10
N LEU A 18 0.59 -14.23 -12.00
CA LEU A 18 0.08 -15.55 -11.68
C LEU A 18 0.99 -16.26 -10.65
N ALA A 19 2.31 -16.20 -10.85
CA ALA A 19 3.26 -16.77 -9.91
C ALA A 19 3.20 -16.17 -8.49
N LYS A 20 2.79 -14.90 -8.36
CA LYS A 20 2.55 -14.26 -7.05
C LYS A 20 1.24 -14.73 -6.41
N GLU A 21 0.20 -15.00 -7.20
CA GLU A 21 -1.13 -15.37 -6.72
C GLU A 21 -1.23 -16.86 -6.34
N VAL A 22 -0.77 -17.77 -7.22
CA VAL A 22 -0.91 -19.23 -7.04
C VAL A 22 0.40 -19.94 -6.69
N GLY A 23 1.53 -19.22 -6.75
CA GLY A 23 2.86 -19.77 -6.52
C GLY A 23 3.53 -20.32 -7.78
N THR A 24 4.87 -20.36 -7.77
CA THR A 24 5.68 -20.63 -8.97
C THR A 24 5.45 -22.01 -9.59
N ASN A 25 5.20 -23.05 -8.78
CA ASN A 25 4.99 -24.40 -9.30
C ASN A 25 3.64 -24.55 -10.01
N ALA A 26 2.58 -23.96 -9.45
CA ALA A 26 1.25 -23.95 -10.06
C ALA A 26 1.24 -23.13 -11.35
N ALA A 27 1.83 -21.93 -11.32
CA ALA A 27 1.96 -21.08 -12.51
C ALA A 27 2.78 -21.74 -13.63
N VAL A 28 3.82 -22.52 -13.31
CA VAL A 28 4.58 -23.31 -14.30
C VAL A 28 3.72 -24.37 -14.98
N ALA A 29 2.91 -25.09 -14.18
CA ALA A 29 2.02 -26.12 -14.70
C ALA A 29 0.93 -25.53 -15.61
N GLU A 30 0.41 -24.36 -15.25
CA GLU A 30 -0.66 -23.67 -15.99
C GLU A 30 -0.15 -23.00 -17.29
N LEU A 31 1.01 -22.34 -17.23
CA LEU A 31 1.58 -21.62 -18.37
C LEU A 31 2.42 -22.50 -19.30
N GLY A 32 2.76 -23.73 -18.88
CA GLY A 32 3.59 -24.65 -19.64
C GLY A 32 5.02 -24.15 -19.91
N ILE A 33 5.53 -23.23 -19.08
CA ILE A 33 6.87 -22.65 -19.24
C ILE A 33 7.87 -23.31 -18.28
N PRO A 34 9.17 -23.35 -18.62
CA PRO A 34 10.18 -23.87 -17.71
C PRO A 34 10.23 -23.06 -16.40
N LYS A 35 10.32 -23.75 -15.27
CA LYS A 35 10.41 -23.13 -13.94
C LYS A 35 11.59 -22.17 -13.82
N SER A 36 12.72 -22.48 -14.44
CA SER A 36 13.91 -21.61 -14.49
C SER A 36 13.62 -20.26 -15.15
N THR A 37 12.83 -20.27 -16.23
CA THR A 37 12.41 -19.07 -16.95
C THR A 37 11.50 -18.21 -16.08
N LEU A 38 10.46 -18.80 -15.48
CA LEU A 38 9.55 -18.08 -14.60
C LEU A 38 10.27 -17.48 -13.39
N LEU A 39 11.18 -18.24 -12.77
CA LEU A 39 11.97 -17.76 -11.64
C LEU A 39 12.84 -16.56 -12.01
N THR A 40 13.41 -16.57 -13.22
CA THR A 40 14.20 -15.46 -13.76
C THR A 40 13.35 -14.20 -13.93
N TRP A 41 12.12 -14.33 -14.45
CA TRP A 41 11.21 -13.20 -14.58
C TRP A 41 10.72 -12.68 -13.23
N VAL A 42 10.43 -13.56 -12.27
CA VAL A 42 10.07 -13.14 -10.90
C VAL A 42 11.21 -12.35 -10.25
N ARG A 43 12.47 -12.77 -10.45
CA ARG A 43 13.65 -12.02 -9.98
C ARG A 43 13.79 -10.66 -10.66
N LYS A 44 13.65 -10.61 -11.99
CA LYS A 44 13.68 -9.37 -12.77
C LYS A 44 12.55 -8.41 -12.37
N ALA A 45 11.35 -8.93 -12.11
CA ALA A 45 10.25 -8.14 -11.60
C ALA A 45 10.55 -7.57 -10.21
N LYS A 46 11.14 -8.35 -9.29
CA LYS A 46 11.60 -7.84 -7.99
C LYS A 46 12.67 -6.75 -8.11
N ALA A 47 13.50 -6.80 -9.13
CA ALA A 47 14.51 -5.78 -9.43
C ALA A 47 13.94 -4.56 -10.19
N GLY A 48 12.63 -4.53 -10.48
CA GLY A 48 11.99 -3.44 -11.22
C GLY A 48 12.20 -3.46 -12.74
N GLU A 49 12.85 -4.49 -13.29
CA GLU A 49 13.08 -4.64 -14.73
C GLU A 49 11.82 -5.10 -15.50
N ILE A 50 10.86 -5.72 -14.80
CA ILE A 50 9.55 -6.09 -15.35
C ILE A 50 8.50 -5.35 -14.55
N ASP A 51 7.97 -4.28 -15.13
CA ASP A 51 6.87 -3.54 -14.54
C ASP A 51 5.59 -4.38 -14.59
N THR A 52 5.26 -5.01 -13.46
CA THR A 52 4.06 -5.84 -13.32
C THR A 52 2.84 -5.04 -12.86
N GLY A 53 2.94 -3.71 -12.71
CA GLY A 53 1.87 -2.84 -12.22
C GLY A 53 1.41 -3.11 -10.78
N SER A 54 1.81 -4.26 -10.22
CA SER A 54 1.56 -4.68 -8.85
C SER A 54 2.83 -4.37 -8.06
N GLY A 55 2.85 -3.16 -7.49
CA GLY A 55 3.93 -2.56 -6.72
C GLY A 55 4.80 -3.62 -6.06
N THR A 56 5.93 -3.91 -6.68
CA THR A 56 6.97 -4.75 -6.10
C THR A 56 7.61 -3.93 -5.00
N ARG A 57 6.93 -3.86 -3.85
CA ARG A 57 7.47 -3.17 -2.68
C ARG A 57 8.78 -3.83 -2.31
N SER A 58 9.86 -3.15 -2.65
CA SER A 58 11.19 -3.49 -2.14
C SER A 58 11.11 -3.52 -0.61
N PRO A 59 11.89 -4.37 0.08
CA PRO A 59 11.99 -4.34 1.54
C PRO A 59 12.22 -2.92 2.09
N GLU A 60 12.96 -2.08 1.36
CA GLU A 60 13.17 -0.66 1.70
C GLU A 60 11.88 0.17 1.63
N GLU A 61 11.03 -0.07 0.62
CA GLU A 61 9.74 0.61 0.49
C GLU A 61 8.75 0.16 1.57
N SER A 62 8.83 -1.09 2.01
CA SER A 62 7.99 -1.60 3.11
C SER A 62 8.37 -0.98 4.46
N LEU A 63 9.66 -0.79 4.73
CA LEU A 63 10.17 -0.07 5.90
C LEU A 63 9.77 1.40 5.88
N ASN A 64 9.90 2.05 4.72
CA ASN A 64 9.48 3.43 4.53
C ASN A 64 7.96 3.60 4.76
N LEU A 65 7.14 2.67 4.26
CA LEU A 65 5.69 2.69 4.47
C LEU A 65 5.31 2.52 5.95
N ALA A 66 5.99 1.63 6.68
CA ALA A 66 5.74 1.45 8.11
C ALA A 66 6.05 2.74 8.90
N GLN A 67 7.13 3.44 8.54
CA GLN A 67 7.47 4.74 9.11
C GLN A 67 6.43 5.81 8.77
N GLN A 68 5.95 5.86 7.52
CA GLN A 68 4.89 6.78 7.11
C GLN A 68 3.57 6.51 7.84
N LEU A 69 3.19 5.24 8.03
CA LEU A 69 2.01 4.84 8.80
C LEU A 69 2.12 5.25 10.26
N GLN A 70 3.30 5.08 10.88
CA GLN A 70 3.52 5.51 12.24
C GLN A 70 3.42 7.04 12.38
N ALA A 71 3.99 7.80 11.44
CA ALA A 71 3.88 9.25 11.43
C ALA A 71 2.44 9.73 11.22
N ALA A 72 1.69 9.09 10.33
CA ALA A 72 0.28 9.37 10.10
C ALA A 72 -0.57 9.11 11.36
N ASN A 73 -0.37 7.97 12.02
CA ASN A 73 -1.07 7.63 13.26
C ASN A 73 -0.79 8.64 14.40
N LYS A 74 0.46 9.10 14.52
CA LYS A 74 0.80 10.16 15.49
C LYS A 74 0.04 11.45 15.18
N ARG A 75 0.00 11.86 13.92
CA ARG A 75 -0.70 13.08 13.50
C ARG A 75 -2.21 12.98 13.68
N ILE A 76 -2.82 11.82 13.42
CA ILE A 76 -4.23 11.56 13.69
C ILE A 76 -4.52 11.77 15.19
N LYS A 77 -3.74 11.14 16.06
CA LYS A 77 -3.93 11.25 17.51
C LYS A 77 -3.78 12.70 18.02
N GLU A 78 -2.84 13.46 17.47
CA GLU A 78 -2.69 14.88 17.78
C GLU A 78 -3.90 15.70 17.33
N LEU A 79 -4.43 15.43 16.14
CA LEU A 79 -5.61 16.11 15.62
C LEU A 79 -6.87 15.76 16.43
N GLU A 80 -7.06 14.50 16.79
CA GLU A 80 -8.19 14.06 17.64
C GLU A 80 -8.18 14.77 19.00
N ARG A 81 -7.00 14.88 19.63
CA ARG A 81 -6.86 15.62 20.89
C ARG A 81 -7.24 17.09 20.74
N LYS A 82 -6.74 17.76 19.69
CA LYS A 82 -7.06 19.16 19.43
C LYS A 82 -8.55 19.35 19.15
N ASN A 83 -9.16 18.43 18.43
CA ASN A 83 -10.58 18.51 18.11
C ASN A 83 -11.43 18.42 19.38
N ARG A 84 -11.10 17.48 20.27
CA ARG A 84 -11.74 17.37 21.58
C ARG A 84 -11.56 18.65 22.43
N GLU A 85 -10.34 19.20 22.50
CA GLU A 85 -10.09 20.44 23.24
C GLU A 85 -10.90 21.63 22.67
N LEU A 86 -11.08 21.69 21.35
CA LEU A 86 -11.92 22.71 20.71
C LEU A 86 -13.42 22.49 20.97
N GLU A 87 -13.89 21.25 20.98
CA GLU A 87 -15.28 20.91 21.33
C GLU A 87 -15.59 21.30 22.77
N GLU A 88 -14.72 20.97 23.73
CA GLU A 88 -14.86 21.37 25.14
C GLU A 88 -14.86 22.90 25.31
N LEU A 89 -14.01 23.62 24.56
CA LEU A 89 -14.00 25.09 24.57
C LEU A 89 -15.28 25.68 23.98
N ASN A 90 -15.79 25.11 22.89
CA ASN A 90 -17.04 25.57 22.29
C ASN A 90 -18.22 25.37 23.25
N GLU A 91 -18.33 24.22 23.89
CA GLU A 91 -19.38 23.93 24.88
C GLU A 91 -19.32 24.92 26.05
N PHE A 92 -18.12 25.17 26.59
CA PHE A 92 -17.93 26.16 27.66
C PHE A 92 -18.36 27.57 27.24
N LEU A 93 -18.03 27.99 26.02
CA LEU A 93 -18.40 29.31 25.50
C LEU A 93 -19.92 29.42 25.28
N GLU A 94 -20.56 28.36 24.80
CA GLU A 94 -22.01 28.30 24.65
C GLU A 94 -22.70 28.43 26.00
N GLU A 95 -22.26 27.68 27.02
CA GLU A 95 -22.81 27.76 28.38
C GLU A 95 -22.62 29.15 29.00
N ALA A 96 -21.43 29.75 28.85
CA ALA A 96 -21.17 31.11 29.31
C ALA A 96 -22.09 32.11 28.59
N SER A 97 -22.28 31.97 27.28
CA SER A 97 -23.15 32.86 26.51
C SER A 97 -24.62 32.76 26.94
N ALA A 98 -25.10 31.54 27.21
CA ALA A 98 -26.45 31.30 27.72
C ALA A 98 -26.62 31.89 29.12
N PHE A 99 -25.63 31.74 30.00
CA PHE A 99 -25.64 32.33 31.34
C PHE A 99 -25.71 33.86 31.30
N PHE A 100 -24.87 34.51 30.47
CA PHE A 100 -24.87 35.98 30.35
C PHE A 100 -26.13 36.53 29.67
N ALA A 101 -26.77 35.78 28.77
CA ALA A 101 -28.04 36.17 28.16
C ALA A 101 -29.20 36.20 29.17
N VAL A 102 -29.23 35.27 30.12
CA VAL A 102 -30.26 35.21 31.18
C VAL A 102 -30.05 36.26 32.27
N VAL A 103 -28.80 36.63 32.59
CA VAL A 103 -28.49 37.64 33.63
C VAL A 103 -28.78 39.08 33.19
N ARG A 104 -28.99 39.33 31.88
CA ARG A 104 -29.32 40.66 31.33
C ARG A 104 -30.82 40.87 31.05
N SER A 105 -31.68 39.87 31.31
CA SER A 105 -33.14 39.97 31.24
C SER A 105 -33.75 40.14 32.63
#